data_AF-A0A844H0H1-F1
#
_entry.id   AF-A0A844H0H1-F1
#
_cell.length_a   1.000
_cell.length_b   1.000
_cell.length_c   1.000
_cell.angle_alpha   90.00
_cell.angle_beta   90.00
_cell.angle_gamma   90.00
#
_symmetry.space_group_name_H-M   'P 1'
#
loop_
_entity.id
_entity.type
_entity.pdbx_description
1 polymer ?
#
loop_
_entity_poly.entity_id
_entity_poly.type
_entity_poly.pdbx_seq_one_letter_code
_entity_poly.pdbx_strand_id
1 'polypeptide(L)'
;MKDLAGSKDHASASRRWFRNLLWRAFPAQSEHELAERASAVLNVSPRQVKNWLREENDASLRYVTAVLVIAGAEVVFSKIEGKS
;
A
#
# COMPACT_ATOMS: atom_id res chain seq x y z
N MET A 1 7.96 16.77 -25.51
CA MET A 1 8.13 15.44 -24.89
C MET A 1 7.51 15.51 -23.51
N LYS A 2 6.51 14.67 -23.23
CA LYS A 2 5.72 14.73 -21.99
C LYS A 2 6.49 13.95 -20.91
N ASP A 3 6.68 14.52 -19.73
CA ASP A 3 7.46 13.99 -18.61
C ASP A 3 7.12 12.54 -18.23
N LEU A 4 7.83 11.59 -18.83
CA LEU A 4 7.75 10.17 -18.48
C LEU A 4 8.60 9.84 -17.25
N ALA A 5 9.58 10.71 -16.92
CA ALA A 5 10.47 10.53 -15.78
C ALA A 5 9.73 10.72 -14.45
N GLY A 6 8.99 11.82 -14.28
CA GLY A 6 8.22 12.08 -13.06
C GLY A 6 7.15 11.02 -12.78
N SER A 7 6.47 10.52 -13.82
CA SER A 7 5.41 9.51 -13.66
C SER A 7 5.91 8.17 -13.09
N LYS A 8 7.10 7.72 -13.47
CA LYS A 8 7.71 6.47 -12.93
C LYS A 8 8.12 6.61 -11.47
N ASP A 9 8.63 7.78 -11.09
CA ASP A 9 9.01 8.07 -9.70
C ASP A 9 7.78 8.15 -8.79
N HIS A 10 6.68 8.74 -9.28
CA HIS A 10 5.42 8.81 -8.54
C HIS A 10 4.76 7.45 -8.32
N ALA A 11 4.79 6.55 -9.32
CA ALA A 11 4.27 5.19 -9.16
C ALA A 11 5.07 4.41 -8.11
N SER A 12 6.40 4.47 -8.17
CA SER A 12 7.30 3.82 -7.22
C SER A 12 7.09 4.33 -5.79
N ALA A 13 6.98 5.65 -5.62
CA ALA A 13 6.69 6.26 -4.32
C ALA A 13 5.31 5.87 -3.77
N SER A 14 4.31 5.71 -4.64
CA SER A 14 2.95 5.30 -4.25
C SER A 14 2.90 3.86 -3.79
N ARG A 15 3.59 2.95 -4.48
CA ARG A 15 3.67 1.53 -4.09
C ARG A 15 4.42 1.34 -2.77
N ARG A 16 5.56 2.00 -2.60
CA ARG A 16 6.31 1.98 -1.34
C ARG A 16 5.48 2.49 -0.17
N TRP A 17 4.74 3.58 -0.39
CA TRP A 17 3.82 4.09 0.62
C TRP A 17 2.72 3.08 0.96
N PHE A 18 2.11 2.46 -0.04
CA PHE A 18 1.06 1.47 0.18
C PHE A 18 1.57 0.20 0.87
N ARG A 19 2.78 -0.27 0.52
CA ARG A 19 3.48 -1.34 1.25
C ARG A 19 3.63 -1.00 2.73
N ASN A 20 4.11 0.20 3.06
CA ASN A 20 4.28 0.62 4.45
C ASN A 20 2.93 0.72 5.19
N LEU A 21 1.88 1.14 4.48
CA LEU A 21 0.52 1.19 5.02
C LEU A 21 -0.02 -0.22 5.32
N LEU A 22 0.23 -1.21 4.46
CA LEU A 22 -0.13 -2.60 4.72
C LEU A 22 0.53 -3.14 6.00
N TRP A 23 1.82 -2.86 6.21
CA TRP A 23 2.53 -3.26 7.45
C TRP A 23 1.95 -2.61 8.71
N ARG A 24 1.41 -1.40 8.60
CA ARG A 24 0.74 -0.72 9.72
C ARG A 24 -0.65 -1.27 9.99
N ALA A 25 -1.43 -1.51 8.94
CA ALA A 25 -2.78 -2.06 9.05
C ALA A 25 -2.79 -3.52 9.52
N PHE A 26 -1.76 -4.29 9.15
CA PHE A 26 -1.65 -5.72 9.45
C PHE A 26 -0.28 -6.03 10.07
N PRO A 27 -0.06 -5.72 11.35
CA PRO A 27 1.18 -6.07 12.05
C PRO A 27 1.44 -7.58 11.96
N ALA A 28 2.63 -7.95 11.52
CA ALA A 28 3.06 -9.34 11.32
C ALA A 28 4.59 -9.44 11.48
N GLN A 29 5.13 -10.66 11.59
CA GLN A 29 6.57 -10.89 11.69
C GLN A 29 7.22 -11.23 10.33
N SER A 30 6.42 -11.48 9.29
CA SER A 30 6.93 -11.83 7.96
C SER A 30 5.99 -11.40 6.83
N GLU A 31 6.54 -11.29 5.60
CA GLU A 31 5.76 -11.02 4.38
C GLU A 31 4.65 -12.07 4.18
N HIS A 32 4.95 -13.33 4.47
CA HIS A 32 4.00 -14.42 4.31
C HIS A 32 2.83 -14.29 5.28
N GLU A 33 3.10 -14.08 6.57
CA GLU A 33 2.08 -13.92 7.60
C GLU A 33 1.19 -12.69 7.33
N LEU A 34 1.78 -11.57 6.91
CA LEU A 34 1.04 -10.38 6.50
C LEU A 34 0.11 -10.71 5.33
N ALA A 35 0.65 -11.38 4.30
CA ALA A 35 -0.11 -11.71 3.10
C ALA A 35 -1.33 -12.59 3.41
N GLU A 36 -1.18 -13.61 4.25
CA GLU A 36 -2.31 -14.45 4.68
C GLU A 36 -3.37 -13.62 5.41
N ARG A 37 -2.98 -12.82 6.41
CA ARG A 37 -3.92 -11.99 7.20
C ARG A 37 -4.66 -10.96 6.35
N ALA A 38 -3.93 -10.17 5.58
CA ALA A 38 -4.52 -9.11 4.76
C ALA A 38 -5.38 -9.69 3.64
N SER A 39 -5.01 -10.84 3.07
CA SER A 39 -5.80 -11.48 2.01
C SER A 39 -7.19 -11.88 2.48
N ALA A 40 -7.30 -12.41 3.70
CA ALA A 40 -8.57 -12.78 4.31
C ALA A 40 -9.46 -11.55 4.56
N VAL A 41 -8.88 -10.46 5.07
CA VAL A 41 -9.63 -9.22 5.39
C VAL A 41 -10.04 -8.45 4.14
N LEU A 42 -9.15 -8.37 3.14
CA LEU A 42 -9.40 -7.63 1.89
C LEU A 42 -10.12 -8.46 0.83
N ASN A 43 -10.37 -9.75 1.10
CA ASN A 43 -10.98 -10.71 0.18
C ASN A 43 -10.27 -10.77 -1.19
N VAL A 44 -8.94 -10.92 -1.15
CA VAL A 44 -8.06 -11.07 -2.33
C VAL A 44 -7.16 -12.29 -2.16
N SER A 45 -6.41 -12.67 -3.18
CA SER A 45 -5.42 -13.75 -3.02
C SER A 45 -4.19 -13.30 -2.21
N PRO A 46 -3.54 -14.20 -1.43
CA PRO A 46 -2.26 -13.89 -0.77
C PRO A 46 -1.18 -13.44 -1.76
N ARG A 47 -1.20 -13.98 -2.99
CA ARG A 47 -0.29 -13.57 -4.08
C ARG A 47 -0.46 -12.10 -4.42
N GLN A 48 -1.70 -11.61 -4.53
CA GLN A 48 -1.96 -10.21 -4.83
C GLN A 48 -1.40 -9.28 -3.75
N VAL A 49 -1.52 -9.67 -2.47
CA VAL A 49 -0.91 -8.92 -1.36
C VAL A 49 0.61 -8.95 -1.45
N LYS A 50 1.23 -10.10 -1.74
CA LYS A 50 2.69 -10.20 -1.94
C LYS A 50 3.18 -9.28 -3.06
N ASN A 51 2.45 -9.21 -4.17
CA ASN A 51 2.79 -8.30 -5.26
C ASN A 51 2.76 -6.82 -4.82
N TRP A 52 1.81 -6.43 -3.97
CA TRP A 52 1.78 -5.09 -3.39
C TRP A 52 2.94 -4.85 -2.42
N LEU A 53 3.28 -5.84 -1.60
CA LEU A 53 4.40 -5.75 -0.66
C LEU A 53 5.75 -5.62 -1.37
N ARG A 54 5.88 -6.24 -2.55
CA ARG A 54 7.07 -6.18 -3.40
C ARG A 54 7.10 -4.99 -4.35
N GLU A 55 6.12 -4.10 -4.26
CA GLU A 55 6.00 -2.91 -5.13
C GLU A 55 5.88 -3.25 -6.63
N GLU A 56 5.43 -4.47 -6.95
CA GLU A 56 5.31 -4.96 -8.33
C GLU A 56 4.05 -4.43 -9.01
N ASN A 57 2.96 -4.28 -8.25
CA ASN A 57 1.66 -3.85 -8.75
C ASN A 57 1.08 -2.72 -7.90
N ASP A 58 0.29 -1.87 -8.55
CA ASP A 58 -0.51 -0.85 -7.87
C ASP A 58 -1.78 -1.46 -7.26
N ALA A 59 -2.21 -0.93 -6.12
CA ALA A 59 -3.50 -1.26 -5.54
C ALA A 59 -4.57 -0.30 -6.07
N SER A 60 -5.76 -0.83 -6.35
CA SER A 60 -6.90 0.03 -6.68
C SER A 60 -7.31 0.89 -5.49
N LEU A 61 -7.93 2.04 -5.77
CA LEU A 61 -8.37 2.99 -4.74
C LEU A 61 -9.27 2.33 -3.67
N ARG A 62 -10.06 1.33 -4.05
CA ARG A 62 -10.88 0.53 -3.13
C ARG A 62 -10.03 -0.13 -2.03
N TYR A 63 -8.94 -0.79 -2.41
CA TYR A 63 -8.06 -1.46 -1.45
C TYR A 63 -7.24 -0.45 -0.66
N VAL A 64 -6.78 0.63 -1.29
CA VAL A 64 -6.10 1.73 -0.59
C VAL A 64 -6.99 2.30 0.52
N THR A 65 -8.26 2.58 0.23
CA THR A 65 -9.22 3.11 1.19
C THR A 65 -9.50 2.10 2.31
N ALA A 66 -9.70 0.83 1.98
CA ALA A 66 -9.94 -0.21 2.99
C ALA A 66 -8.76 -0.34 3.97
N VAL A 67 -7.53 -0.36 3.46
CA VAL A 67 -6.33 -0.47 4.31
C VAL A 67 -6.12 0.81 5.13
N LEU A 68 -6.43 2.00 4.59
CA LEU A 68 -6.40 3.25 5.36
C LEU A 68 -7.37 3.22 6.54
N VAL A 69 -8.60 2.74 6.34
CA VAL A 69 -9.60 2.59 7.42
C VAL A 69 -9.11 1.63 8.49
N ILE A 70 -8.49 0.51 8.11
CA ILE A 70 -7.96 -0.51 9.03
C ILE A 70 -6.76 0.04 9.82
N ALA A 71 -5.87 0.79 9.17
CA ALA A 71 -4.71 1.39 9.81
C ALA A 71 -5.09 2.47 10.84
N GLY A 72 -6.30 3.01 10.77
CA GLY A 72 -6.78 4.10 11.63
C GLY A 72 -6.32 5.49 11.18
N ALA A 73 -7.08 6.52 11.61
CA ALA A 73 -6.89 7.90 11.18
C ALA A 73 -5.51 8.50 11.53
N GLU A 74 -4.82 7.95 12.53
CA GLU A 74 -3.48 8.42 12.93
C GLU A 74 -2.40 8.19 11.86
N VAL A 75 -2.61 7.26 10.93
CA VAL A 75 -1.66 6.94 9.84
C VAL A 75 -1.80 7.88 8.63
N VAL A 76 -2.92 8.59 8.52
CA VAL A 76 -3.27 9.43 7.35
C VAL A 76 -2.44 10.72 7.30
N PHE A 77 -1.94 11.21 8.43
CA PHE A 77 -1.29 12.52 8.51
C PHE A 77 0.11 12.59 7.87
N SER A 78 0.81 11.48 7.65
CA SER A 78 2.19 11.54 7.14
C SER A 78 2.34 11.87 5.65
N LYS A 79 1.25 12.07 4.88
CA LYS A 79 1.36 12.34 3.42
C LYS A 79 0.49 13.47 2.87
N ILE A 80 -0.41 14.06 3.68
CA ILE A 80 -1.14 15.26 3.22
C ILE A 80 -0.25 16.51 3.29
N GLU A 81 0.87 16.46 4.02
CA GLU A 81 1.91 17.50 4.02
C GLU A 81 2.83 17.42 2.79
N GLY A 82 2.22 17.43 1.60
CA GLY A 82 2.89 17.84 0.38
C GLY A 82 3.08 19.36 0.44
N LYS A 83 4.26 19.78 0.89
CA LYS A 83 4.89 21.10 0.73
C LYS A 83 4.16 22.03 -0.25
N SER A 84 3.56 23.10 0.29
CA SER A 84 3.18 24.29 -0.45
C SER A 84 4.41 25.08 -0.91
#